data_AF-A0A352WU60-F1
#
_entry.id   AF-A0A352WU60-F1
#
_cell.length_a   1.000
_cell.length_b   1.000
_cell.length_c   1.000
_cell.angle_alpha   90.00
_cell.angle_beta   90.00
_cell.angle_gamma   90.00
#
_symmetry.space_group_name_H-M   'P 1'
#
loop_
_entity.id
_entity.type
_entity.pdbx_description
1 polymer ?
#
loop_
_entity_poly.entity_id
_entity_poly.type
_entity_poly.pdbx_seq_one_letter_code
_entity_poly.pdbx_strand_id
1 'polypeptide(L)'
;MYYFSFGYPANHVFLTDAAGKKTENGLKIQCIFNADPSRSIAINGVPATPASGCLKATVELTSFKNILTAVDTQTGEKNSITVYYVKKAHKTYRFSLDDNIWFLQDIAKNQHIYRSIFENPYLSMLKGVHDQYGTHFHLNIYYETPHDGGFNLTMMPDKYKSEFIAHSDWLRFSFHANADKPDRPFIRKGYDQTKFECLRVAEHIIRFAGEESYAKEVTTMHWGDATKESVRALRACGVRMLVGSFRYANPNNVQIRYYLNAEQCALMENYGFYYDPETDMEFVRYGSTLQHTALEDVPVLSALFEKQYPLYSHKEICVHEQYFYPHYVRYMPDYPQRFDIGVKWPVENGYRSLFLSDIMEFDQKR
;
A
#
# COMPACT_ATOMS: atom_id res chain seq x y z
N MET A 1 3.18 -0.23 38.90
CA MET A 1 2.02 -0.46 38.02
C MET A 1 2.32 -1.73 37.24
N TYR A 2 1.65 -2.84 37.58
CA TYR A 2 1.81 -4.06 36.78
C TYR A 2 1.09 -3.86 35.45
N TYR A 3 1.83 -4.04 34.35
CA TYR A 3 1.34 -3.93 32.98
C TYR A 3 0.19 -4.94 32.76
N PHE A 4 -0.94 -4.49 32.21
CA PHE A 4 -2.10 -5.30 31.84
C PHE A 4 -2.48 -4.94 30.41
N SER A 5 -1.84 -5.60 29.43
CA SER A 5 -2.01 -5.25 28.02
C SER A 5 -1.64 -6.41 27.08
N PHE A 6 -2.11 -6.36 25.84
CA PHE A 6 -1.66 -7.28 24.81
C PHE A 6 -0.20 -7.02 24.44
N GLY A 7 0.62 -8.08 24.47
CA GLY A 7 1.95 -8.10 23.87
C GLY A 7 1.93 -8.55 22.41
N TYR A 8 0.95 -9.37 22.02
CA TYR A 8 0.68 -9.74 20.63
C TYR A 8 -0.76 -10.28 20.47
N PRO A 9 -1.47 -9.95 19.37
CA PRO A 9 -1.11 -8.93 18.38
C PRO A 9 -1.22 -7.51 18.96
N ALA A 10 -0.69 -6.52 18.25
CA ALA A 10 -0.87 -5.11 18.60
C ALA A 10 -2.24 -4.58 18.16
N ASN A 11 -2.67 -3.44 18.73
CA ASN A 11 -3.94 -2.83 18.35
C ASN A 11 -3.88 -2.22 16.94
N HIS A 12 -4.99 -2.34 16.20
CA HIS A 12 -5.23 -1.81 14.86
C HIS A 12 -4.31 -2.31 13.74
N VAL A 13 -3.63 -3.44 13.95
CA VAL A 13 -2.81 -4.09 12.92
C VAL A 13 -3.62 -5.06 12.07
N PHE A 14 -3.10 -5.37 10.89
CA PHE A 14 -3.65 -6.41 10.04
C PHE A 14 -2.79 -7.66 10.11
N LEU A 15 -3.44 -8.80 10.07
CA LEU A 15 -2.88 -10.13 10.14
C LEU A 15 -3.25 -10.88 8.86
N THR A 16 -2.33 -11.71 8.40
CA THR A 16 -2.58 -12.66 7.33
C THR A 16 -2.29 -14.06 7.86
N ASP A 17 -2.30 -15.04 6.97
CA ASP A 17 -1.98 -16.43 7.32
C ASP A 17 -0.57 -16.60 7.90
N ALA A 18 0.32 -15.62 7.72
CA ALA A 18 1.64 -15.61 8.35
C ALA A 18 1.57 -15.51 9.89
N ALA A 19 0.46 -15.01 10.44
CA ALA A 19 0.29 -14.78 11.87
C ALA A 19 -0.18 -16.03 12.65
N GLY A 20 -0.55 -17.12 11.98
CA GLY A 20 -1.14 -18.27 12.64
C GLY A 20 -1.44 -19.45 11.72
N LYS A 21 -2.37 -20.31 12.14
CA LYS A 21 -2.78 -21.50 11.38
C LYS A 21 -4.20 -21.32 10.85
N LYS A 22 -4.38 -21.47 9.54
CA LYS A 22 -5.71 -21.52 8.92
C LYS A 22 -6.53 -22.67 9.48
N THR A 23 -7.82 -22.43 9.61
CA THR A 23 -8.86 -23.40 9.93
C THR A 23 -10.00 -23.27 8.93
N GLU A 24 -11.02 -24.12 9.06
CA GLU A 24 -12.26 -24.00 8.30
C GLU A 24 -13.02 -22.70 8.62
N ASN A 25 -12.89 -22.19 9.86
CA ASN A 25 -13.63 -21.03 10.35
C ASN A 25 -12.86 -19.71 10.25
N GLY A 26 -11.54 -19.75 10.07
CA GLY A 26 -10.72 -18.54 10.01
C GLY A 26 -9.24 -18.76 10.29
N LEU A 27 -8.67 -17.92 11.16
CA LEU A 27 -7.24 -17.95 11.51
C LEU A 27 -7.06 -18.13 13.02
N LYS A 28 -6.48 -19.26 13.43
CA LYS A 28 -6.06 -19.46 14.83
C LYS A 28 -4.71 -18.81 15.06
N ILE A 29 -4.68 -17.83 15.97
CA ILE A 29 -3.47 -17.10 16.37
C ILE A 29 -3.18 -17.36 17.85
N GLN A 30 -1.91 -17.36 18.21
CA GLN A 30 -1.50 -17.32 19.61
C GLN A 30 -1.46 -15.84 20.04
N CYS A 31 -2.25 -15.47 21.03
CA CYS A 31 -2.14 -14.18 21.70
C CYS A 31 -1.12 -14.26 22.84
N ILE A 32 -0.39 -13.16 23.04
CA ILE A 32 0.49 -12.93 24.19
C ILE A 32 -0.09 -11.77 24.98
N PHE A 33 -0.28 -11.97 26.28
CA PHE A 33 -0.80 -10.97 27.19
C PHE A 33 0.19 -10.72 28.31
N ASN A 34 0.58 -9.46 28.47
CA ASN A 34 1.50 -8.99 29.49
C ASN A 34 0.71 -8.73 30.76
N ALA A 35 0.85 -9.64 31.73
CA ALA A 35 0.28 -9.57 33.07
C ALA A 35 1.07 -10.50 34.00
N ASP A 36 0.88 -10.33 35.31
CA ASP A 36 1.42 -11.28 36.29
C ASP A 36 0.89 -12.70 35.99
N PRO A 37 1.77 -13.71 35.85
CA PRO A 37 1.36 -15.08 35.52
C PRO A 37 0.41 -15.75 36.54
N SER A 38 0.27 -15.20 37.75
CA SER A 38 -0.69 -15.66 38.75
C SER A 38 -2.13 -15.21 38.47
N ARG A 39 -2.33 -14.22 37.59
CA ARG A 39 -3.68 -13.72 37.24
C ARG A 39 -4.45 -14.73 36.39
N SER A 40 -5.75 -14.83 36.62
CA SER A 40 -6.66 -15.67 35.83
C SER A 40 -7.24 -14.87 34.68
N ILE A 41 -6.59 -14.92 33.51
CA ILE A 41 -7.01 -14.17 32.33
C ILE A 41 -7.70 -15.07 31.33
N ALA A 42 -8.78 -14.60 30.72
CA ALA A 42 -9.38 -15.21 29.54
C ALA A 42 -9.45 -14.19 28.39
N ILE A 43 -9.09 -14.59 27.18
CA ILE A 43 -9.18 -13.76 25.96
C ILE A 43 -10.34 -14.27 25.12
N ASN A 44 -11.38 -13.45 24.95
CA ASN A 44 -12.64 -13.85 24.30
C ASN A 44 -13.21 -15.17 24.87
N GLY A 45 -13.11 -15.35 26.19
CA GLY A 45 -13.58 -16.56 26.88
C GLY A 45 -12.62 -17.74 26.82
N VAL A 46 -11.51 -17.67 26.08
CA VAL A 46 -10.47 -18.71 26.06
C VAL A 46 -9.49 -18.46 27.22
N PRO A 47 -9.37 -19.40 28.18
CA PRO A 47 -8.43 -19.24 29.30
C PRO A 47 -6.98 -19.14 28.81
N ALA A 48 -6.23 -18.19 29.37
CA ALA A 48 -4.81 -18.04 29.10
C ALA A 48 -3.98 -18.89 30.07
N THR A 49 -2.88 -19.43 29.56
CA THR A 49 -1.93 -20.26 30.34
C THR A 49 -0.62 -19.50 30.55
N PRO A 50 0.01 -19.59 31.73
CA PRO A 50 1.35 -19.05 31.99
C PRO A 50 2.41 -19.57 31.01
N ALA A 51 3.24 -18.67 30.50
CA ALA A 51 4.41 -18.99 29.69
C ALA A 51 5.49 -17.91 29.87
N SER A 52 6.65 -18.26 30.41
CA SER A 52 7.86 -17.41 30.49
C SER A 52 7.60 -15.92 30.74
N GLY A 53 6.97 -15.57 31.87
CA GLY A 53 6.72 -14.18 32.26
C GLY A 53 5.53 -13.48 31.58
N CYS A 54 4.74 -14.20 30.78
CA CYS A 54 3.51 -13.71 30.18
C CYS A 54 2.39 -14.77 30.26
N LEU A 55 1.20 -14.41 29.79
CA LEU A 55 0.07 -15.31 29.61
C LEU A 55 -0.20 -15.50 28.11
N LYS A 56 -0.57 -16.72 27.71
CA LYS A 56 -0.86 -17.05 26.30
C LYS A 56 -2.22 -17.71 26.16
N ALA A 57 -2.97 -17.32 25.14
CA ALA A 57 -4.20 -17.99 24.74
C ALA A 57 -4.23 -18.16 23.22
N THR A 58 -4.86 -19.21 22.71
CA THR A 58 -5.07 -19.39 21.27
C THR A 58 -6.50 -19.01 20.93
N VAL A 59 -6.66 -17.96 20.12
CA VAL A 59 -7.98 -17.45 19.71
C VAL A 59 -8.14 -17.57 18.20
N GLU A 60 -9.38 -17.62 17.74
CA GLU A 60 -9.72 -17.76 16.33
C GLU A 60 -10.32 -16.45 15.79
N LEU A 61 -9.69 -15.89 14.77
CA LEU A 61 -10.18 -14.73 14.04
C LEU A 61 -11.11 -15.22 12.92
N THR A 62 -12.37 -14.81 12.94
CA THR A 62 -13.42 -15.37 12.06
C THR A 62 -13.93 -14.38 11.02
N SER A 63 -13.82 -13.09 11.31
CA SER A 63 -14.23 -11.97 10.44
C SER A 63 -13.03 -11.16 9.97
N PHE A 64 -13.27 -10.19 9.07
CA PHE A 64 -12.28 -9.17 8.74
C PHE A 64 -11.87 -8.39 9.98
N LYS A 65 -12.80 -7.72 10.67
CA LYS A 65 -12.55 -7.03 11.94
C LYS A 65 -12.84 -7.96 13.13
N ASN A 66 -11.89 -8.06 14.07
CA ASN A 66 -12.04 -8.85 15.29
C ASN A 66 -11.68 -7.99 16.51
N ILE A 67 -12.49 -8.06 17.56
CA ILE A 67 -12.18 -7.45 18.86
C ILE A 67 -11.69 -8.56 19.79
N LEU A 68 -10.47 -8.41 20.30
CA LEU A 68 -9.89 -9.30 21.29
C LEU A 68 -9.97 -8.61 22.65
N THR A 69 -10.75 -9.19 23.56
CA THR A 69 -10.93 -8.68 24.92
C THR A 69 -10.34 -9.67 25.91
N ALA A 70 -9.26 -9.24 26.58
CA ALA A 70 -8.72 -9.91 27.75
C ALA A 70 -9.51 -9.47 28.99
N VAL A 71 -9.95 -10.44 29.79
CA VAL A 71 -10.68 -10.22 31.04
C VAL A 71 -9.97 -10.97 32.15
N ASP A 72 -9.66 -10.28 33.25
CA ASP A 72 -9.33 -10.95 34.50
C ASP A 72 -10.62 -11.50 35.13
N THR A 73 -10.71 -12.83 35.24
CA THR A 73 -11.93 -13.50 35.69
C THR A 73 -12.16 -13.40 37.20
N GLN A 74 -11.17 -12.93 37.97
CA GLN A 74 -11.30 -12.68 39.41
C GLN A 74 -11.66 -11.23 39.69
N THR A 75 -11.04 -10.27 39.00
CA THR A 75 -11.23 -8.83 39.28
C THR A 75 -12.23 -8.15 38.36
N GLY A 76 -12.49 -8.73 37.17
CA GLY A 76 -13.32 -8.13 36.13
C GLY A 76 -12.62 -7.05 35.29
N GLU A 77 -11.33 -6.76 35.54
CA GLU A 77 -10.53 -5.82 34.75
C GLU A 77 -10.46 -6.25 33.27
N LYS A 78 -10.56 -5.30 32.33
CA LYS A 78 -10.61 -5.57 30.89
C LYS A 78 -9.62 -4.73 30.10
N ASN A 79 -9.05 -5.35 29.07
CA ASN A 79 -8.26 -4.67 28.04
C ASN A 79 -8.70 -5.21 26.69
N SER A 80 -8.89 -4.33 25.71
CA SER A 80 -9.36 -4.73 24.37
C SER A 80 -8.51 -4.11 23.28
N ILE A 81 -8.29 -4.89 22.24
CA ILE A 81 -7.68 -4.45 20.99
C ILE A 81 -8.55 -4.86 19.81
N THR A 82 -8.42 -4.15 18.70
CA THR A 82 -9.03 -4.50 17.42
C THR A 82 -7.94 -4.95 16.47
N VAL A 83 -8.13 -6.10 15.80
CA VAL A 83 -7.24 -6.58 14.75
C VAL A 83 -8.02 -6.97 13.51
N TYR A 84 -7.34 -6.94 12.36
CA TYR A 84 -7.96 -7.21 11.08
C TYR A 84 -7.36 -8.46 10.44
N TYR A 85 -8.18 -9.43 10.02
CA TYR A 85 -7.70 -10.60 9.28
C TYR A 85 -7.95 -10.42 7.78
N VAL A 86 -6.86 -10.23 7.02
CA VAL A 86 -6.89 -10.01 5.57
C VAL A 86 -6.56 -11.32 4.84
N LYS A 87 -7.59 -12.14 4.64
CA LYS A 87 -7.49 -13.49 4.07
C LYS A 87 -6.76 -13.54 2.73
N LYS A 88 -6.94 -12.51 1.91
CA LYS A 88 -6.41 -12.47 0.54
C LYS A 88 -4.98 -11.95 0.44
N ALA A 89 -4.46 -11.27 1.46
CA ALA A 89 -3.17 -10.57 1.40
C ALA A 89 -1.94 -11.48 1.57
N HIS A 90 -2.10 -12.70 2.09
CA HIS A 90 -0.96 -13.59 2.31
C HIS A 90 -0.29 -13.96 0.97
N LYS A 91 1.04 -13.79 0.92
CA LYS A 91 1.87 -13.99 -0.29
C LYS A 91 1.28 -13.28 -1.50
N THR A 92 1.08 -11.98 -1.37
CA THR A 92 0.67 -11.13 -2.51
C THR A 92 1.67 -10.01 -2.75
N TYR A 93 1.68 -9.45 -3.95
CA TYR A 93 2.45 -8.24 -4.22
C TYR A 93 1.69 -7.30 -5.15
N ARG A 94 2.05 -6.02 -5.10
CA ARG A 94 1.61 -5.01 -6.07
C ARG A 94 2.83 -4.23 -6.56
N PHE A 95 2.81 -3.84 -7.82
CA PHE A 95 3.79 -2.96 -8.41
C PHE A 95 3.15 -1.58 -8.66
N SER A 96 3.57 -0.57 -7.90
CA SER A 96 3.15 0.81 -8.08
C SER A 96 4.23 1.68 -8.72
N LEU A 97 3.77 2.67 -9.47
CA LEU A 97 4.59 3.62 -10.19
C LEU A 97 4.12 5.01 -9.76
N ASP A 98 5.05 5.80 -9.24
CA ASP A 98 4.80 7.20 -8.88
C ASP A 98 5.24 8.14 -10.00
N ASP A 99 4.82 9.39 -9.90
CA ASP A 99 5.18 10.49 -10.80
C ASP A 99 4.73 10.34 -12.26
N ASN A 100 3.64 9.60 -12.51
CA ASN A 100 3.23 9.31 -13.88
C ASN A 100 2.52 10.49 -14.55
N ILE A 101 3.02 10.95 -15.68
CA ILE A 101 2.37 11.94 -16.56
C ILE A 101 2.97 11.95 -17.97
N TRP A 102 4.23 11.54 -18.14
CA TRP A 102 4.95 11.68 -19.41
C TRP A 102 4.46 10.70 -20.47
N PHE A 103 4.09 9.47 -20.10
CA PHE A 103 3.50 8.53 -21.05
C PHE A 103 2.16 9.03 -21.61
N LEU A 104 1.35 9.71 -20.78
CA LEU A 104 0.10 10.32 -21.23
C LEU A 104 0.37 11.48 -22.19
N GLN A 105 1.36 12.31 -21.87
CA GLN A 105 1.81 13.37 -22.76
C GLN A 105 2.29 12.81 -24.11
N ASP A 106 3.07 11.75 -24.09
CA ASP A 106 3.59 11.10 -25.29
C ASP A 106 2.46 10.52 -26.15
N ILE A 107 1.52 9.78 -25.55
CA ILE A 107 0.34 9.28 -26.26
C ILE A 107 -0.48 10.42 -26.87
N ALA A 108 -0.68 11.52 -26.14
CA ALA A 108 -1.42 12.67 -26.65
C ALA A 108 -0.72 13.36 -27.83
N LYS A 109 0.62 13.50 -27.78
CA LYS A 109 1.42 14.05 -28.89
C LYS A 109 1.41 13.14 -30.12
N ASN A 110 1.44 11.83 -29.90
CA ASN A 110 1.49 10.81 -30.96
C ASN A 110 0.11 10.28 -31.34
N GLN A 111 -0.98 10.90 -30.90
CA GLN A 111 -2.33 10.39 -31.12
C GLN A 111 -2.72 10.23 -32.59
N HIS A 112 -2.06 10.92 -33.53
CA HIS A 112 -2.33 10.77 -34.96
C HIS A 112 -1.67 9.54 -35.58
N ILE A 113 -0.67 8.97 -34.91
CA ILE A 113 0.09 7.80 -35.38
C ILE A 113 -0.17 6.56 -34.53
N TYR A 114 -0.31 6.72 -33.22
CA TYR A 114 -0.55 5.61 -32.29
C TYR A 114 -1.95 5.03 -32.47
N ARG A 115 -2.02 3.73 -32.79
CA ARG A 115 -3.28 2.98 -32.88
C ARG A 115 -3.64 2.29 -31.58
N SER A 116 -2.65 2.05 -30.73
CA SER A 116 -2.76 1.44 -29.40
C SER A 116 -1.99 2.26 -28.37
N ILE A 117 -2.45 2.26 -27.11
CA ILE A 117 -1.70 2.81 -25.96
C ILE A 117 -0.36 2.11 -25.76
N PHE A 118 -0.21 0.86 -26.21
CA PHE A 118 1.03 0.09 -26.08
C PHE A 118 2.04 0.38 -27.20
N GLU A 119 1.73 1.28 -28.13
CA GLU A 119 2.77 1.86 -29.00
C GLU A 119 3.65 2.86 -28.23
N ASN A 120 3.20 3.33 -27.06
CA ASN A 120 4.05 4.01 -26.09
C ASN A 120 5.08 3.03 -25.49
N PRO A 121 6.39 3.32 -25.55
CA PRO A 121 7.43 2.40 -25.08
C PRO A 121 7.34 2.04 -23.59
N TYR A 122 6.93 2.97 -22.73
CA TYR A 122 6.79 2.74 -21.29
C TYR A 122 5.64 1.76 -21.01
N LEU A 123 4.45 1.98 -21.58
CA LEU A 123 3.33 1.05 -21.44
C LEU A 123 3.61 -0.30 -22.11
N SER A 124 4.31 -0.32 -23.25
CA SER A 124 4.74 -1.58 -23.88
C SER A 124 5.61 -2.43 -22.95
N MET A 125 6.52 -1.79 -22.21
CA MET A 125 7.35 -2.47 -21.22
C MET A 125 6.51 -3.05 -20.09
N LEU A 126 5.57 -2.26 -19.52
CA LEU A 126 4.66 -2.74 -18.48
C LEU A 126 3.83 -3.93 -18.96
N LYS A 127 3.29 -3.84 -20.19
CA LYS A 127 2.54 -4.94 -20.80
C LYS A 127 3.39 -6.20 -20.95
N GLY A 128 4.65 -6.07 -21.38
CA GLY A 128 5.57 -7.22 -21.46
C GLY A 128 5.77 -7.91 -20.12
N VAL A 129 5.95 -7.14 -19.04
CA VAL A 129 6.07 -7.70 -17.67
C VAL A 129 4.76 -8.32 -17.19
N HIS A 130 3.61 -7.72 -17.53
CA HIS A 130 2.30 -8.30 -17.25
C HIS A 130 2.11 -9.62 -17.99
N ASP A 131 2.33 -9.66 -19.31
CA ASP A 131 2.16 -10.85 -20.14
C ASP A 131 3.05 -12.01 -19.66
N GLN A 132 4.27 -11.69 -19.17
CA GLN A 132 5.23 -12.68 -18.69
C GLN A 132 4.92 -13.20 -17.27
N TYR A 133 4.45 -12.36 -16.37
CA TYR A 133 4.38 -12.66 -14.93
C TYR A 133 2.98 -12.51 -14.30
N GLY A 134 1.99 -12.01 -15.03
CA GLY A 134 0.67 -11.65 -14.50
C GLY A 134 0.69 -10.46 -13.55
N THR A 135 1.68 -9.57 -13.66
CA THR A 135 1.83 -8.43 -12.74
C THR A 135 0.74 -7.38 -12.95
N HIS A 136 0.16 -6.92 -11.85
CA HIS A 136 -0.76 -5.79 -11.81
C HIS A 136 0.02 -4.51 -11.51
N PHE A 137 -0.22 -3.48 -12.32
CA PHE A 137 0.42 -2.18 -12.25
C PHE A 137 -0.56 -1.09 -11.81
N HIS A 138 -0.15 -0.36 -10.78
CA HIS A 138 -0.88 0.79 -10.24
C HIS A 138 -0.09 2.07 -10.50
N LEU A 139 -0.60 2.96 -11.33
CA LEU A 139 0.08 4.18 -11.73
C LEU A 139 -0.53 5.38 -10.98
N ASN A 140 0.21 5.95 -10.04
CA ASN A 140 -0.16 7.20 -9.41
C ASN A 140 0.22 8.35 -10.36
N ILE A 141 -0.78 9.08 -10.88
CA ILE A 141 -0.59 10.08 -11.94
C ILE A 141 -0.69 11.52 -11.42
N TYR A 142 0.02 12.43 -12.08
CA TYR A 142 -0.17 13.88 -11.91
C TYR A 142 -1.34 14.41 -12.74
N TYR A 143 -1.76 15.64 -12.45
CA TYR A 143 -2.66 16.40 -13.30
C TYR A 143 -1.91 17.07 -14.48
N GLU A 144 -0.70 17.57 -14.24
CA GLU A 144 0.05 18.34 -15.24
C GLU A 144 1.57 18.23 -15.08
N THR A 145 2.28 18.47 -16.19
CA THR A 145 3.70 18.81 -16.19
C THR A 145 3.90 20.17 -16.88
N PRO A 146 3.91 21.28 -16.11
CA PRO A 146 4.02 22.62 -16.69
C PRO A 146 5.42 22.89 -17.26
N HIS A 147 6.45 22.25 -16.69
CA HIS A 147 7.85 22.48 -17.06
C HIS A 147 8.33 21.55 -18.19
N ASP A 148 7.66 20.41 -18.42
CA ASP A 148 7.99 19.49 -19.51
C ASP A 148 6.97 19.61 -20.65
N GLY A 149 6.95 20.76 -21.32
CA GLY A 149 6.10 20.97 -22.51
C GLY A 149 4.62 21.26 -22.22
N GLY A 150 4.26 21.59 -20.97
CA GLY A 150 2.96 22.19 -20.64
C GLY A 150 1.75 21.26 -20.79
N PHE A 151 1.95 19.94 -20.72
CA PHE A 151 0.86 18.98 -20.83
C PHE A 151 0.04 18.93 -19.54
N ASN A 152 -1.28 18.80 -19.68
CA ASN A 152 -2.17 18.45 -18.58
C ASN A 152 -3.23 17.44 -19.04
N LEU A 153 -3.92 16.82 -18.08
CA LEU A 153 -4.87 15.75 -18.36
C LEU A 153 -6.06 16.16 -19.23
N THR A 154 -6.39 17.44 -19.44
CA THR A 154 -7.45 17.83 -20.40
C THR A 154 -7.03 17.56 -21.84
N MET A 155 -5.74 17.47 -22.11
CA MET A 155 -5.17 17.26 -23.45
C MET A 155 -5.09 15.78 -23.83
N MET A 156 -5.27 14.85 -22.88
CA MET A 156 -5.30 13.41 -23.16
C MET A 156 -6.55 13.06 -23.96
N PRO A 157 -6.45 12.45 -25.17
CA PRO A 157 -7.63 12.04 -25.92
C PRO A 157 -8.37 10.87 -25.25
N ASP A 158 -9.68 10.80 -25.45
CA ASP A 158 -10.54 9.72 -24.93
C ASP A 158 -10.72 8.55 -25.90
N LYS A 159 -10.21 8.65 -27.14
CA LYS A 159 -10.33 7.58 -28.15
C LYS A 159 -9.71 6.24 -27.73
N TYR A 160 -8.80 6.24 -26.75
CA TYR A 160 -8.17 5.03 -26.20
C TYR A 160 -8.92 4.44 -25.00
N LYS A 161 -10.02 5.06 -24.57
CA LYS A 161 -10.76 4.67 -23.37
C LYS A 161 -11.13 3.20 -23.34
N SER A 162 -11.64 2.68 -24.44
CA SER A 162 -12.02 1.26 -24.51
C SER A 162 -10.84 0.31 -24.35
N GLU A 163 -9.64 0.70 -24.79
CA GLU A 163 -8.42 -0.10 -24.61
C GLU A 163 -7.93 -0.06 -23.15
N PHE A 164 -7.98 1.11 -22.50
CA PHE A 164 -7.71 1.19 -21.05
C PHE A 164 -8.68 0.33 -20.23
N ILE A 165 -9.99 0.42 -20.51
CA ILE A 165 -11.01 -0.40 -19.83
C ILE A 165 -10.73 -1.89 -20.05
N ALA A 166 -10.38 -2.30 -21.26
CA ALA A 166 -10.06 -3.69 -21.59
C ALA A 166 -8.84 -4.26 -20.86
N HIS A 167 -8.01 -3.39 -20.27
CA HIS A 167 -6.82 -3.75 -19.48
C HIS A 167 -6.90 -3.32 -18.01
N SER A 168 -8.08 -2.90 -17.55
CA SER A 168 -8.31 -2.42 -16.18
C SER A 168 -8.20 -3.50 -15.10
N ASP A 169 -8.17 -4.77 -15.51
CA ASP A 169 -7.92 -5.92 -14.65
C ASP A 169 -6.47 -5.98 -14.16
N TRP A 170 -5.52 -5.40 -14.90
CA TRP A 170 -4.11 -5.36 -14.49
C TRP A 170 -3.47 -3.97 -14.52
N LEU A 171 -4.08 -2.97 -15.16
CA LEU A 171 -3.56 -1.60 -15.24
C LEU A 171 -4.57 -0.60 -14.68
N ARG A 172 -4.25 0.05 -13.55
CA ARG A 172 -5.11 1.05 -12.91
C ARG A 172 -4.36 2.34 -12.57
N PHE A 173 -5.11 3.43 -12.46
CA PHE A 173 -4.60 4.78 -12.19
C PHE A 173 -5.19 5.37 -10.92
N SER A 174 -4.43 6.18 -10.20
CA SER A 174 -4.93 6.98 -9.08
C SER A 174 -4.28 8.36 -9.02
N PHE A 175 -4.79 9.20 -8.12
CA PHE A 175 -4.29 10.55 -7.88
C PHE A 175 -2.94 10.56 -7.15
N HIS A 176 -1.91 11.19 -7.72
CA HIS A 176 -0.65 11.43 -7.01
C HIS A 176 -0.53 12.85 -6.43
N ALA A 177 -0.67 13.86 -7.31
CA ALA A 177 -0.73 15.29 -7.00
C ALA A 177 -1.13 16.10 -8.25
N ASN A 178 -1.16 17.42 -8.13
CA ASN A 178 -1.29 18.28 -9.31
C ASN A 178 -0.07 18.19 -10.24
N ALA A 179 1.16 18.26 -9.72
CA ALA A 179 2.41 18.22 -10.48
C ALA A 179 3.59 17.78 -9.58
N ASP A 180 4.75 17.50 -10.18
CA ASP A 180 6.02 17.15 -9.48
C ASP A 180 6.55 18.28 -8.58
N LYS A 181 6.17 19.54 -8.86
CA LYS A 181 6.61 20.70 -8.08
C LYS A 181 5.42 21.51 -7.58
N PRO A 182 5.54 22.15 -6.40
CA PRO A 182 6.68 22.11 -5.47
C PRO A 182 6.76 20.79 -4.69
N ASP A 183 7.95 20.49 -4.16
CA ASP A 183 8.16 19.32 -3.30
C ASP A 183 7.26 19.36 -2.05
N ARG A 184 6.79 18.17 -1.64
CA ARG A 184 5.94 17.94 -0.45
C ARG A 184 4.73 18.89 -0.40
N PRO A 185 3.89 18.93 -1.46
CA PRO A 185 2.84 19.94 -1.56
C PRO A 185 1.79 19.84 -0.44
N PHE A 186 1.52 18.65 0.07
CA PHE A 186 0.42 18.39 1.01
C PHE A 186 0.75 18.68 2.49
N ILE A 187 1.97 19.09 2.81
CA ILE A 187 2.28 19.64 4.14
C ILE A 187 1.79 21.09 4.27
N ARG A 188 1.49 21.75 3.14
CA ARG A 188 1.04 23.15 3.07
C ARG A 188 -0.39 23.31 2.57
N LYS A 189 -0.99 22.25 2.00
CA LYS A 189 -2.36 22.27 1.49
C LYS A 189 -3.37 21.96 2.60
N GLY A 190 -4.48 22.71 2.56
CA GLY A 190 -5.65 22.47 3.39
C GLY A 190 -6.62 21.50 2.73
N TYR A 191 -7.72 21.22 3.44
CA TYR A 191 -8.74 20.25 3.03
C TYR A 191 -9.28 20.49 1.62
N ASP A 192 -9.78 21.70 1.34
CA ASP A 192 -10.48 22.01 0.09
C ASP A 192 -9.56 21.91 -1.13
N GLN A 193 -8.32 22.40 -1.02
CA GLN A 193 -7.34 22.30 -2.11
C GLN A 193 -6.97 20.85 -2.41
N THR A 194 -6.72 20.04 -1.38
CA THR A 194 -6.40 18.62 -1.56
C THR A 194 -7.58 17.85 -2.16
N LYS A 195 -8.81 18.14 -1.72
CA LYS A 195 -10.04 17.56 -2.28
C LYS A 195 -10.22 17.94 -3.74
N PHE A 196 -10.05 19.22 -4.08
CA PHE A 196 -10.15 19.71 -5.45
C PHE A 196 -9.17 18.99 -6.38
N GLU A 197 -7.90 18.91 -6.00
CA GLU A 197 -6.87 18.26 -6.84
C GLU A 197 -7.13 16.77 -7.02
N CYS A 198 -7.55 16.07 -5.96
CA CYS A 198 -7.89 14.65 -6.02
C CYS A 198 -9.05 14.40 -7.00
N LEU A 199 -10.14 15.15 -6.87
CA LEU A 199 -11.33 15.00 -7.71
C LEU A 199 -11.05 15.36 -9.17
N ARG A 200 -10.22 16.39 -9.42
CA ARG A 200 -9.86 16.80 -10.78
C ARG A 200 -9.07 15.75 -11.54
N VAL A 201 -8.13 15.08 -10.87
CA VAL A 201 -7.40 13.95 -11.49
C VAL A 201 -8.35 12.76 -11.71
N ALA A 202 -9.19 12.44 -10.73
CA ALA A 202 -10.17 11.36 -10.84
C ALA A 202 -11.11 11.56 -12.04
N GLU A 203 -11.64 12.78 -12.21
CA GLU A 203 -12.50 13.14 -13.34
C GLU A 203 -11.85 12.79 -14.68
N HIS A 204 -10.56 13.13 -14.85
CA HIS A 204 -9.88 12.86 -16.10
C HIS A 204 -9.47 11.41 -16.28
N ILE A 205 -9.08 10.69 -15.23
CA ILE A 205 -8.89 9.23 -15.31
C ILE A 205 -10.16 8.59 -15.84
N ILE A 206 -11.33 8.91 -15.25
CA ILE A 206 -12.61 8.37 -15.67
C ILE A 206 -12.94 8.77 -17.12
N ARG A 207 -12.58 10.00 -17.52
CA ARG A 207 -12.78 10.48 -18.89
C ARG A 207 -11.97 9.66 -19.90
N PHE A 208 -10.65 9.55 -19.74
CA PHE A 208 -9.78 8.95 -20.76
C PHE A 208 -9.60 7.44 -20.62
N ALA A 209 -9.79 6.86 -19.42
CA ALA A 209 -9.54 5.45 -19.13
C ALA A 209 -10.74 4.67 -18.58
N GLY A 210 -11.85 5.33 -18.22
CA GLY A 210 -13.02 4.66 -17.64
C GLY A 210 -12.97 4.54 -16.13
N GLU A 211 -14.12 4.22 -15.53
CA GLU A 211 -14.25 4.08 -14.08
C GLU A 211 -13.56 2.80 -13.59
N GLU A 212 -13.53 1.78 -14.42
CA GLU A 212 -12.90 0.47 -14.19
C GLU A 212 -11.39 0.59 -13.98
N SER A 213 -10.74 1.53 -14.69
CA SER A 213 -9.31 1.81 -14.54
C SER A 213 -8.99 2.77 -13.39
N TYR A 214 -9.99 3.36 -12.73
CA TYR A 214 -9.75 4.29 -11.61
C TYR A 214 -9.63 3.54 -10.28
N ALA A 215 -8.42 3.45 -9.73
CA ALA A 215 -8.16 2.92 -8.40
C ALA A 215 -8.49 3.95 -7.31
N LYS A 216 -9.79 4.15 -7.07
CA LYS A 216 -10.33 5.16 -6.15
C LYS A 216 -9.85 5.02 -4.70
N GLU A 217 -9.73 3.79 -4.22
CA GLU A 217 -9.55 3.49 -2.80
C GLU A 217 -8.09 3.62 -2.35
N VAL A 218 -7.13 3.61 -3.27
CA VAL A 218 -5.72 3.44 -2.93
C VAL A 218 -4.88 4.44 -3.68
N THR A 219 -3.99 5.14 -2.97
CA THR A 219 -3.00 5.98 -3.63
C THR A 219 -1.73 6.20 -2.80
N THR A 220 -0.69 6.68 -3.46
CA THR A 220 0.46 7.34 -2.81
C THR A 220 0.32 8.84 -3.04
N MET A 221 0.27 9.66 -1.99
CA MET A 221 0.38 11.11 -2.19
C MET A 221 1.82 11.46 -2.56
N HIS A 222 2.03 12.47 -3.41
CA HIS A 222 3.37 12.92 -3.75
C HIS A 222 4.22 13.21 -2.49
N TRP A 223 5.44 12.64 -2.46
CA TRP A 223 6.36 12.52 -1.31
C TRP A 223 5.91 11.66 -0.11
N GLY A 224 4.74 11.04 -0.16
CA GLY A 224 4.12 10.28 0.94
C GLY A 224 4.10 11.05 2.26
N ASP A 225 3.88 12.36 2.16
CA ASP A 225 3.89 13.29 3.27
C ASP A 225 2.74 14.28 3.15
N ALA A 226 1.93 14.38 4.20
CA ALA A 226 0.73 15.20 4.23
C ALA A 226 0.30 15.49 5.66
N THR A 227 -0.41 16.60 5.84
CA THR A 227 -1.12 16.87 7.09
C THR A 227 -2.28 15.87 7.28
N LYS A 228 -2.69 15.66 8.55
CA LYS A 228 -3.89 14.87 8.88
C LYS A 228 -5.14 15.42 8.17
N GLU A 229 -5.20 16.73 7.97
CA GLU A 229 -6.31 17.38 7.29
C GLU A 229 -6.34 17.09 5.78
N SER A 230 -5.18 17.07 5.12
CA SER A 230 -5.08 16.62 3.72
C SER A 230 -5.46 15.14 3.57
N VAL A 231 -5.10 14.29 4.53
CA VAL A 231 -5.51 12.88 4.52
C VAL A 231 -7.03 12.73 4.70
N ARG A 232 -7.66 13.54 5.56
CA ARG A 232 -9.13 13.58 5.68
C ARG A 232 -9.81 14.02 4.38
N ALA A 233 -9.22 14.96 3.65
CA ALA A 233 -9.74 15.36 2.33
C ALA A 233 -9.72 14.19 1.34
N LEU A 234 -8.64 13.40 1.30
CA LEU A 234 -8.59 12.19 0.47
C LEU A 234 -9.61 11.14 0.91
N ARG A 235 -9.76 10.93 2.23
CA ARG A 235 -10.80 10.02 2.77
C ARG A 235 -12.19 10.40 2.27
N ALA A 236 -12.49 11.70 2.18
CA ALA A 236 -13.74 12.23 1.66
C ALA A 236 -13.88 12.11 0.13
N CYS A 237 -12.78 11.98 -0.61
CA CYS A 237 -12.79 11.72 -2.05
C CYS A 237 -13.06 10.24 -2.39
N GLY A 238 -12.94 9.33 -1.42
CA GLY A 238 -13.10 7.90 -1.65
C GLY A 238 -11.85 7.07 -1.37
N VAL A 239 -10.70 7.71 -1.12
CA VAL A 239 -9.48 6.99 -0.73
C VAL A 239 -9.73 6.30 0.62
N ARG A 240 -9.19 5.09 0.79
CA ARG A 240 -9.26 4.27 1.99
C ARG A 240 -7.89 3.85 2.49
N MET A 241 -6.90 3.77 1.60
CA MET A 241 -5.56 3.33 1.92
C MET A 241 -4.49 4.25 1.33
N LEU A 242 -3.47 4.54 2.13
CA LEU A 242 -2.28 5.29 1.73
C LEU A 242 -1.03 4.43 1.80
N VAL A 243 -0.18 4.60 0.80
CA VAL A 243 1.09 3.87 0.67
C VAL A 243 2.25 4.77 1.10
N GLY A 244 3.25 4.20 1.77
CA GLY A 244 4.41 4.95 2.27
C GLY A 244 5.53 4.03 2.79
N SER A 245 6.69 4.60 3.10
CA SER A 245 7.82 3.81 3.64
C SER A 245 7.67 3.52 5.14
N PHE A 246 6.98 4.42 5.86
CA PHE A 246 6.78 4.45 7.31
C PHE A 246 8.05 4.22 8.13
N ARG A 247 9.22 4.59 7.61
CA ARG A 247 10.47 4.64 8.38
C ARG A 247 10.48 5.93 9.19
N TYR A 248 10.37 5.83 10.52
CA TYR A 248 10.25 7.01 11.39
C TYR A 248 11.55 7.80 11.52
N ALA A 249 12.66 7.11 11.77
CA ALA A 249 13.96 7.73 12.05
C ALA A 249 14.95 7.46 10.91
N ASN A 250 14.92 8.28 9.86
CA ASN A 250 15.99 8.34 8.88
C ASN A 250 16.47 9.80 8.74
N PRO A 251 17.60 10.19 9.37
CA PRO A 251 18.10 11.56 9.31
C PRO A 251 18.55 11.97 7.90
N ASN A 252 18.76 11.01 7.00
CA ASN A 252 19.27 11.24 5.65
C ASN A 252 18.17 11.20 4.58
N ASN A 253 16.89 11.08 4.96
CA ASN A 253 15.81 10.93 3.99
C ASN A 253 14.55 11.71 4.37
N VAL A 254 13.75 12.05 3.36
CA VAL A 254 12.42 12.62 3.59
C VAL A 254 11.53 11.58 4.28
N GLN A 255 10.74 12.04 5.24
CA GLN A 255 9.87 11.17 6.03
C GLN A 255 8.60 10.83 5.23
N ILE A 256 8.61 9.66 4.58
CA ILE A 256 7.49 9.14 3.79
C ILE A 256 6.57 8.33 4.71
N ARG A 257 5.89 9.03 5.64
CA ARG A 257 5.07 8.45 6.71
C ARG A 257 3.77 9.21 7.00
N TYR A 258 3.46 10.23 6.21
CA TYR A 258 2.37 11.16 6.50
C TYR A 258 2.50 11.72 7.94
N TYR A 259 1.41 11.73 8.71
CA TYR A 259 1.39 12.19 10.09
C TYR A 259 1.60 11.07 11.14
N LEU A 260 1.82 9.81 10.73
CA LEU A 260 1.89 8.68 11.66
C LEU A 260 3.10 8.77 12.60
N ASN A 261 2.88 8.54 13.89
CA ASN A 261 3.92 8.66 14.93
C ASN A 261 4.90 7.47 14.95
N ALA A 262 5.87 7.49 15.88
CA ALA A 262 6.92 6.48 15.99
C ALA A 262 6.39 5.07 16.27
N GLU A 263 5.39 4.97 17.15
CA GLU A 263 4.78 3.70 17.54
C GLU A 263 4.03 3.09 16.35
N GLN A 264 3.22 3.89 15.66
CA GLN A 264 2.48 3.47 14.47
C GLN A 264 3.44 3.02 13.35
N CYS A 265 4.54 3.74 13.14
CA CYS A 265 5.58 3.36 12.18
C CYS A 265 6.27 2.04 12.58
N ALA A 266 6.54 1.80 13.86
CA ALA A 266 7.12 0.54 14.34
C ALA A 266 6.17 -0.66 14.15
N LEU A 267 4.86 -0.43 14.28
CA LEU A 267 3.86 -1.45 13.91
C LEU A 267 3.91 -1.76 12.42
N MET A 268 3.94 -0.73 11.57
CA MET A 268 4.04 -0.88 10.12
C MET A 268 5.30 -1.62 9.66
N GLU A 269 6.41 -1.45 10.37
CA GLU A 269 7.64 -2.18 10.09
C GLU A 269 7.46 -3.70 10.27
N ASN A 270 6.73 -4.12 11.29
CA ASN A 270 6.51 -5.54 11.60
C ASN A 270 5.34 -6.15 10.81
N TYR A 271 4.20 -5.48 10.76
CA TYR A 271 2.95 -6.04 10.22
C TYR A 271 2.70 -5.64 8.75
N GLY A 272 3.39 -4.61 8.24
CA GLY A 272 3.20 -4.09 6.89
C GLY A 272 1.93 -3.24 6.69
N PHE A 273 0.92 -3.39 7.54
CA PHE A 273 -0.33 -2.64 7.49
C PHE A 273 -0.75 -2.10 8.86
N TYR A 274 -1.45 -0.96 8.84
CA TYR A 274 -1.97 -0.30 10.04
C TYR A 274 -3.25 0.45 9.73
N TYR A 275 -4.18 0.45 10.67
CA TYR A 275 -5.42 1.20 10.60
C TYR A 275 -5.39 2.36 11.60
N ASP A 276 -5.63 3.57 11.12
CA ASP A 276 -5.76 4.76 11.95
C ASP A 276 -7.25 5.08 12.20
N PRO A 277 -7.78 4.83 13.41
CA PRO A 277 -9.17 5.14 13.71
C PRO A 277 -9.47 6.65 13.70
N GLU A 278 -8.48 7.53 13.85
CA GLU A 278 -8.72 8.98 13.91
C GLU A 278 -9.07 9.61 12.57
N THR A 279 -8.66 8.97 11.47
CA THR A 279 -8.95 9.39 10.10
C THR A 279 -9.73 8.35 9.31
N ASP A 280 -9.98 7.18 9.90
CA ASP A 280 -10.58 6.03 9.24
C ASP A 280 -9.81 5.62 7.96
N MET A 281 -8.47 5.66 8.06
CA MET A 281 -7.55 5.35 6.98
C MET A 281 -6.75 4.10 7.28
N GLU A 282 -6.49 3.33 6.24
CA GLU A 282 -5.54 2.24 6.25
C GLU A 282 -4.22 2.70 5.65
N PHE A 283 -3.14 2.07 6.08
CA PHE A 283 -1.82 2.34 5.58
C PHE A 283 -1.16 1.03 5.22
N VAL A 284 -0.43 1.02 4.11
CA VAL A 284 0.40 -0.11 3.67
C VAL A 284 1.81 0.34 3.42
N ARG A 285 2.75 -0.35 4.04
CA ARG A 285 4.16 -0.07 3.87
C ARG A 285 4.59 -0.55 2.50
N TYR A 286 5.49 0.20 1.84
CA TYR A 286 6.34 -0.34 0.80
C TYR A 286 7.73 -0.64 1.32
N GLY A 287 8.24 -1.79 0.89
CA GLY A 287 9.53 -2.32 1.32
C GLY A 287 10.61 -2.24 0.24
N SER A 288 10.22 -1.95 -1.01
CA SER A 288 11.14 -1.97 -2.14
C SER A 288 12.14 -0.82 -2.10
N THR A 289 13.39 -1.16 -2.38
CA THR A 289 14.49 -0.25 -2.68
C THR A 289 15.01 -0.49 -4.09
N LEU A 290 14.17 -1.01 -4.99
CA LEU A 290 14.55 -1.51 -6.31
C LEU A 290 15.35 -0.48 -7.13
N GLN A 291 15.07 0.81 -6.98
CA GLN A 291 15.77 1.91 -7.63
C GLN A 291 17.16 2.22 -7.04
N HIS A 292 17.51 1.68 -5.88
CA HIS A 292 18.75 1.90 -5.13
C HIS A 292 19.57 0.63 -4.92
N THR A 293 19.10 -0.51 -5.43
CA THR A 293 19.70 -1.83 -5.25
C THR A 293 20.34 -2.28 -6.56
N ALA A 294 21.55 -2.85 -6.50
CA ALA A 294 22.18 -3.49 -7.65
C ALA A 294 21.34 -4.71 -8.08
N LEU A 295 21.23 -4.99 -9.37
CA LEU A 295 20.29 -6.00 -9.90
C LEU A 295 20.54 -7.39 -9.28
N GLU A 296 21.81 -7.75 -9.12
CA GLU A 296 22.28 -9.01 -8.54
C GLU A 296 21.89 -9.18 -7.06
N ASP A 297 21.70 -8.07 -6.34
CA ASP A 297 21.37 -8.08 -4.91
C ASP A 297 19.86 -8.16 -4.65
N VAL A 298 19.01 -7.85 -5.64
CA VAL A 298 17.55 -7.80 -5.49
C VAL A 298 16.97 -9.11 -4.91
N PRO A 299 17.32 -10.31 -5.43
CA PRO A 299 16.80 -11.57 -4.89
C PRO A 299 17.26 -11.83 -3.45
N VAL A 300 18.53 -11.53 -3.14
CA VAL A 300 19.13 -11.77 -1.82
C VAL A 300 18.48 -10.87 -0.78
N LEU A 301 18.35 -9.58 -1.08
CA LEU A 301 17.71 -8.62 -0.17
C LEU A 301 16.23 -8.92 0.04
N SER A 302 15.53 -9.40 -1.00
CA SER A 302 14.12 -9.80 -0.90
C SER A 302 13.93 -10.99 0.04
N ALA A 303 14.80 -12.01 -0.07
CA ALA A 303 14.79 -13.17 0.82
C ALA A 303 15.16 -12.81 2.27
N LEU A 304 16.15 -11.95 2.47
CA LEU A 304 16.51 -11.43 3.79
C LEU A 304 15.35 -10.66 4.42
N PHE A 305 14.67 -9.82 3.63
CA PHE A 305 13.51 -9.05 4.10
C PHE A 305 12.36 -9.96 4.54
N GLU A 306 12.02 -10.99 3.77
CA GLU A 306 10.99 -11.96 4.16
C GLU A 306 11.33 -12.69 5.46
N LYS A 307 12.59 -13.09 5.63
CA LYS A 307 13.06 -13.73 6.86
C LYS A 307 13.01 -12.80 8.08
N GLN A 308 13.36 -11.52 7.89
CA GLN A 308 13.39 -10.53 8.97
C GLN A 308 11.98 -10.08 9.39
N TYR A 309 11.06 -10.00 8.44
CA TYR A 309 9.70 -9.49 8.65
C TYR A 309 8.65 -10.52 8.21
N PRO A 310 8.50 -11.64 8.93
CA PRO A 310 7.65 -12.76 8.50
C PRO A 310 6.15 -12.42 8.45
N LEU A 311 5.69 -11.43 9.22
CA LEU A 311 4.30 -10.97 9.19
C LEU A 311 4.01 -10.03 8.00
N TYR A 312 5.06 -9.44 7.42
CA TYR A 312 5.00 -8.60 6.24
C TYR A 312 4.85 -9.47 4.99
N SER A 313 3.61 -9.88 4.73
CA SER A 313 3.27 -10.94 3.77
C SER A 313 2.66 -10.44 2.46
N HIS A 314 2.32 -9.15 2.38
CA HIS A 314 2.07 -8.45 1.12
C HIS A 314 3.32 -7.63 0.77
N LYS A 315 3.83 -7.71 -0.46
CA LYS A 315 4.99 -6.91 -0.90
C LYS A 315 4.54 -5.77 -1.81
N GLU A 316 4.79 -4.55 -1.38
CA GLU A 316 4.55 -3.37 -2.18
C GLU A 316 5.88 -2.92 -2.80
N ILE A 317 5.95 -2.96 -4.14
CA ILE A 317 7.07 -2.53 -4.95
C ILE A 317 6.72 -1.16 -5.53
N CYS A 318 7.58 -0.17 -5.33
CA CYS A 318 7.37 1.19 -5.83
C CYS A 318 8.62 1.69 -6.56
N VAL A 319 8.43 2.26 -7.74
CA VAL A 319 9.43 3.00 -8.53
C VAL A 319 8.76 4.22 -9.18
N HIS A 320 9.50 5.02 -9.94
CA HIS A 320 8.98 6.26 -10.55
C HIS A 320 9.07 6.17 -12.07
N GLU A 321 8.06 6.66 -12.79
CA GLU A 321 8.04 6.71 -14.26
C GLU A 321 9.33 7.38 -14.79
N GLN A 322 9.74 8.48 -14.16
CA GLN A 322 10.77 9.36 -14.70
C GLN A 322 12.11 8.66 -14.98
N TYR A 323 12.45 7.62 -14.20
CA TYR A 323 13.67 6.83 -14.39
C TYR A 323 13.72 6.08 -15.72
N PHE A 324 12.60 5.92 -16.42
CA PHE A 324 12.53 5.29 -17.75
C PHE A 324 13.11 6.17 -18.87
N TYR A 325 13.10 7.50 -18.73
CA TYR A 325 13.35 8.38 -19.88
C TYR A 325 14.79 8.94 -19.90
N PRO A 326 15.54 8.82 -21.02
CA PRO A 326 16.94 9.25 -21.11
C PRO A 326 17.24 10.72 -20.77
N HIS A 327 16.25 11.60 -20.89
CA HIS A 327 16.40 13.02 -20.60
C HIS A 327 16.25 13.35 -19.11
N TYR A 328 15.78 12.41 -18.29
CA TYR A 328 15.66 12.63 -16.86
C TYR A 328 17.01 12.50 -16.17
N VAL A 329 17.28 13.40 -15.23
CA VAL A 329 18.57 13.50 -14.51
C VAL A 329 18.96 12.22 -13.76
N ARG A 330 17.99 11.36 -13.42
CA ARG A 330 18.21 10.05 -12.78
C ARG A 330 17.78 8.89 -13.68
N TYR A 331 17.87 9.04 -15.00
CA TYR A 331 17.61 7.97 -15.96
C TYR A 331 18.36 6.68 -15.58
N MET A 332 17.66 5.55 -15.69
CA MET A 332 18.19 4.22 -15.42
C MET A 332 18.21 3.42 -16.73
N PRO A 333 19.37 3.21 -17.37
CA PRO A 333 19.45 2.44 -18.62
C PRO A 333 19.08 0.96 -18.45
N ASP A 334 19.07 0.48 -17.22
CA ASP A 334 18.67 -0.88 -16.82
C ASP A 334 17.23 -0.96 -16.28
N TYR A 335 16.40 0.06 -16.52
CA TYR A 335 15.05 0.15 -15.97
C TYR A 335 14.15 -1.06 -16.32
N PRO A 336 14.11 -1.58 -17.57
CA PRO A 336 13.37 -2.80 -17.88
C PRO A 336 13.85 -4.03 -17.08
N GLN A 337 15.17 -4.18 -16.91
CA GLN A 337 15.77 -5.27 -16.15
C GLN A 337 15.41 -5.19 -14.65
N ARG A 338 15.27 -3.97 -14.11
CA ARG A 338 14.79 -3.75 -12.74
C ARG A 338 13.37 -4.29 -12.55
N PHE A 339 12.48 -4.10 -13.52
CA PHE A 339 11.11 -4.60 -13.43
C PHE A 339 11.08 -6.13 -13.50
N ASP A 340 11.83 -6.71 -14.44
CA ASP A 340 11.95 -8.16 -14.57
C ASP A 340 12.46 -8.79 -13.25
N ILE A 341 13.60 -8.35 -12.73
CA ILE A 341 14.17 -8.94 -11.51
C ILE A 341 13.31 -8.68 -10.26
N GLY A 342 12.69 -7.49 -10.18
CA GLY A 342 11.84 -7.09 -9.05
C GLY A 342 10.54 -7.91 -8.96
N VAL A 343 10.00 -8.33 -10.10
CA VAL A 343 8.80 -9.17 -10.20
C VAL A 343 9.13 -10.67 -10.17
N LYS A 344 10.25 -11.06 -10.75
CA LYS A 344 10.64 -12.47 -10.85
C LYS A 344 10.77 -13.12 -9.47
N TRP A 345 11.44 -12.46 -8.52
CA TRP A 345 11.61 -13.01 -7.18
C TRP A 345 10.28 -13.31 -6.46
N PRO A 346 9.31 -12.38 -6.33
CA PRO A 346 8.04 -12.69 -5.67
C PRO A 346 7.29 -13.83 -6.38
N VAL A 347 7.26 -13.83 -7.72
CA VAL A 347 6.60 -14.91 -8.50
C VAL A 347 7.22 -16.28 -8.22
N GLU A 348 8.55 -16.39 -8.29
CA GLU A 348 9.27 -17.65 -8.02
C GLU A 348 9.12 -18.12 -6.56
N ASN A 349 8.78 -17.23 -5.63
CA ASN A 349 8.57 -17.54 -4.21
C ASN A 349 7.08 -17.69 -3.82
N GLY A 350 6.22 -17.83 -4.83
CA GLY A 350 4.79 -18.13 -4.67
C GLY A 350 3.93 -16.95 -4.26
N TYR A 351 4.40 -15.72 -4.52
CA TYR A 351 3.57 -14.53 -4.39
C TYR A 351 2.74 -14.33 -5.66
N ARG A 352 1.50 -13.89 -5.48
CA ARG A 352 0.59 -13.52 -6.59
C ARG A 352 0.39 -12.02 -6.67
N SER A 353 0.32 -11.49 -7.89
CA SER A 353 0.06 -10.06 -8.07
C SER A 353 -1.43 -9.77 -7.92
N LEU A 354 -1.78 -8.73 -7.15
CA LEU A 354 -3.15 -8.26 -6.95
C LEU A 354 -3.15 -6.75 -6.67
N PHE A 355 -4.25 -6.06 -6.98
CA PHE A 355 -4.43 -4.72 -6.45
C PHE A 355 -4.72 -4.75 -4.95
N LEU A 356 -4.35 -3.67 -4.27
CA LEU A 356 -4.67 -3.51 -2.84
C LEU A 356 -6.18 -3.49 -2.59
N SER A 357 -6.97 -2.96 -3.53
CA SER A 357 -8.44 -3.03 -3.45
C SER A 357 -9.00 -4.45 -3.57
N ASP A 358 -8.27 -5.38 -4.19
CA ASP A 358 -8.75 -6.75 -4.34
C ASP A 358 -8.46 -7.61 -3.08
N ILE A 359 -7.45 -7.21 -2.29
CA ILE A 359 -7.08 -7.91 -1.05
C ILE A 359 -7.79 -7.35 0.19
N MET A 360 -8.16 -6.06 0.18
CA MET A 360 -8.82 -5.40 1.31
C MET A 360 -10.36 -5.51 1.24
N GLU A 361 -11.02 -5.43 2.39
CA GLU A 361 -12.48 -5.49 2.51
C GLU A 361 -13.07 -4.12 2.88
N PHE A 362 -12.85 -3.12 2.01
CA PHE A 362 -13.20 -1.71 2.26
C PHE A 362 -14.70 -1.45 2.51
N ASP A 363 -15.58 -2.33 2.01
CA ASP A 363 -17.04 -2.19 2.11
C ASP A 363 -17.64 -2.81 3.37
N GLN A 364 -16.86 -3.53 4.17
CA GLN A 364 -17.36 -4.04 5.45
C GLN A 364 -17.46 -2.90 6.46
N LYS A 365 -18.61 -2.78 7.12
CA LYS A 365 -18.81 -1.81 8.21
C LYS A 365 -17.73 -2.03 9.26
N ARG A 366 -16.86 -1.03 9.41
CA ARG A 366 -15.79 -1.00 10.41
C ARG A 366 -16.36 -0.78 11.79
#